data_AF-A0A7J3W6L3-F1
#
_entry.id   AF-A0A7J3W6L3-F1
#
_cell.length_a   1.000
_cell.length_b   1.000
_cell.length_c   1.000
_cell.angle_alpha   90.00
_cell.angle_beta   90.00
_cell.angle_gamma   90.00
#
_symmetry.space_group_name_H-M   'P 1'
#
loop_
_entity.id
_entity.type
_entity.pdbx_description
1 polymer ?
#
loop_
_entity_poly.entity_id
_entity_poly.type
_entity_poly.pdbx_seq_one_letter_code
_entity_poly.pdbx_strand_id
1 'polypeptide(L)'
;TFKPDMYIEVHCYKLSSYDSLTSPSRIHVKGVPPLLELERGVLIGSISPLLKAKLNLNLPVLIETPCGRRENFKVALRILRVFLTANSIPEALETLGFNIS
;
A
#
# COMPACT_ATOMS: atom_id res chain seq x y z
N THR A 1 6.97 19.99 -16.13
CA THR A 1 7.04 18.52 -15.96
C THR A 1 6.22 18.16 -14.74
N PHE A 2 5.30 17.18 -14.84
CA PHE A 2 4.43 16.80 -13.72
C PHE A 2 5.21 15.91 -12.73
N LYS A 3 5.30 16.32 -11.47
CA LYS A 3 5.90 15.54 -10.38
C LYS A 3 4.82 15.32 -9.32
N PRO A 4 4.15 14.16 -9.30
CA PRO A 4 3.12 13.90 -8.31
C PRO A 4 3.76 13.75 -6.92
N ASP A 5 3.13 14.34 -5.91
CA ASP A 5 3.54 14.16 -4.52
C ASP A 5 3.23 12.73 -4.01
N MET A 6 2.25 12.06 -4.62
CA MET A 6 1.81 10.73 -4.23
C MET A 6 1.57 9.86 -5.46
N TYR A 7 2.01 8.61 -5.39
CA TYR A 7 1.76 7.61 -6.41
C TYR A 7 1.29 6.33 -5.73
N ILE A 8 0.11 5.85 -6.12
CA ILE A 8 -0.56 4.71 -5.50
C ILE A 8 -0.81 3.66 -6.58
N GLU A 9 -0.25 2.47 -6.39
CA GLU A 9 -0.57 1.29 -7.21
C GLU A 9 -1.63 0.46 -6.49
N VAL A 10 -2.66 0.06 -7.23
CA VAL A 10 -3.72 -0.81 -6.70
C VAL A 10 -3.74 -2.09 -7.52
N HIS A 11 -3.47 -3.20 -6.86
CA HIS A 11 -3.46 -4.53 -7.45
C HIS A 11 -4.40 -5.46 -6.70
N CYS A 12 -4.64 -6.63 -7.29
CA CYS A 12 -5.28 -7.71 -6.58
C CYS A 12 -4.40 -8.96 -6.54
N TYR A 13 -4.49 -9.69 -5.44
CA TYR A 13 -3.75 -10.92 -5.21
C TYR A 13 -4.69 -12.11 -5.04
N LYS A 14 -4.16 -13.31 -5.35
CA LYS A 14 -4.85 -14.58 -5.08
C LYS A 14 -4.80 -14.87 -3.58
N LEU A 15 -5.87 -15.38 -2.98
CA LEU A 15 -5.90 -15.69 -1.53
C LEU A 15 -4.72 -16.55 -1.07
N SER A 16 -4.27 -17.50 -1.89
CA SER A 16 -3.09 -18.34 -1.64
C SER A 16 -1.77 -17.57 -1.51
N SER A 17 -1.71 -16.33 -1.97
CA SER A 17 -0.54 -15.47 -1.89
C SER A 17 -0.47 -14.64 -0.60
N TYR A 18 -1.54 -14.62 0.21
CA TYR A 18 -1.60 -13.80 1.43
C TYR A 18 -0.37 -13.99 2.33
N ASP A 19 -0.11 -15.24 2.74
CA ASP A 19 0.99 -15.55 3.66
C ASP A 19 2.36 -15.14 3.08
N SER A 20 2.53 -15.30 1.77
CA SER A 20 3.78 -14.90 1.09
C SER A 20 3.97 -13.39 0.99
N LEU A 21 2.87 -12.63 0.97
CA LEU A 21 2.88 -11.16 0.89
C LEU A 21 3.11 -10.52 2.26
N THR A 22 2.56 -11.11 3.32
CA THR A 22 2.67 -10.62 4.70
C THR A 22 3.82 -11.25 5.49
N SER A 23 4.46 -12.29 4.97
CA SER A 23 5.56 -12.99 5.65
C SER A 23 6.72 -12.05 6.02
N PRO A 24 7.16 -12.01 7.30
CA PRO A 24 8.36 -11.28 7.71
C PRO A 24 9.61 -11.71 6.95
N SER A 25 9.69 -12.99 6.55
CA SER A 25 10.80 -13.54 5.77
C SER A 25 10.86 -13.01 4.33
N ARG A 26 9.83 -12.30 3.86
CA ARG A 26 9.79 -11.70 2.50
C ARG A 26 10.98 -10.78 2.26
N ILE A 27 11.47 -10.07 3.28
CA ILE A 27 12.65 -9.22 3.15
C ILE A 27 13.90 -10.03 2.81
N HIS A 28 14.05 -11.21 3.41
CA HIS A 28 15.20 -12.09 3.17
C HIS A 28 15.08 -12.88 1.86
N VAL A 29 13.86 -13.29 1.49
CA VAL A 29 13.61 -14.13 0.31
C VAL A 29 13.48 -13.30 -0.98
N LYS A 30 12.89 -12.10 -0.89
CA LYS A 30 12.54 -11.26 -2.04
C LYS A 30 13.23 -9.91 -2.06
N GLY A 31 13.97 -9.55 -1.00
CA GLY A 31 14.62 -8.23 -0.88
C GLY A 31 13.63 -7.08 -0.68
N VAL A 32 12.38 -7.37 -0.33
CA VAL A 32 11.31 -6.37 -0.15
C VAL A 32 10.54 -6.64 1.15
N PRO A 33 10.15 -5.61 1.91
CA PRO A 33 9.48 -5.78 3.20
C PRO A 33 8.12 -6.47 3.06
N PRO A 34 7.60 -7.13 4.11
CA PRO A 34 6.22 -7.61 4.13
C PRO A 34 5.22 -6.47 3.90
N LEU A 35 4.09 -6.81 3.30
CA LEU A 35 2.93 -5.93 3.29
C LEU A 35 2.19 -6.03 4.63
N LEU A 36 1.60 -4.92 5.06
CA LEU A 36 0.83 -4.83 6.28
C LEU A 36 -0.65 -4.95 5.97
N GLU A 37 -1.39 -5.76 6.72
CA GLU A 37 -2.84 -5.79 6.58
C GLU A 37 -3.48 -4.60 7.32
N LEU A 38 -4.37 -3.88 6.62
CA LEU A 38 -5.19 -2.84 7.22
C LEU A 38 -6.57 -3.37 7.65
N GLU A 39 -7.29 -4.01 6.73
CA GLU A 39 -8.62 -4.58 7.03
C GLU A 39 -9.03 -5.59 5.94
N ARG A 40 -9.63 -6.73 6.33
CA ARG A 40 -10.28 -7.70 5.42
C ARG A 40 -9.34 -8.23 4.31
N GLY A 41 -8.07 -8.44 4.65
CA GLY A 41 -7.03 -8.84 3.71
C GLY A 41 -6.58 -7.73 2.75
N VAL A 42 -7.04 -6.48 2.90
CA VAL A 42 -6.47 -5.38 2.13
C VAL A 42 -5.12 -5.02 2.73
N LEU A 43 -4.08 -5.21 1.93
CA LEU A 43 -2.70 -5.00 2.33
C LEU A 43 -2.19 -3.67 1.80
N ILE A 44 -1.27 -3.06 2.55
CA ILE A 44 -0.57 -1.84 2.18
C ILE A 44 0.94 -2.02 2.32
N GLY A 45 1.69 -1.36 1.46
CA GLY A 45 3.14 -1.30 1.56
C GLY A 45 3.74 -0.23 0.68
N SER A 46 5.06 -0.28 0.52
CA SER A 46 5.80 0.59 -0.39
C SER A 46 6.00 -0.11 -1.73
N ILE A 47 5.98 0.65 -2.83
CA ILE A 47 6.37 0.11 -4.14
C ILE A 47 7.88 -0.22 -4.17
N SER A 48 8.32 -0.89 -5.23
CA SER A 48 9.73 -1.21 -5.49
C SER A 48 10.65 0.01 -5.31
N PRO A 49 11.76 -0.12 -4.56
CA PRO A 49 12.77 0.94 -4.42
C PRO A 49 13.31 1.45 -5.76
N LEU A 50 13.39 0.58 -6.76
CA LEU A 50 13.85 0.94 -8.10
C LEU A 50 12.88 1.91 -8.80
N LEU A 51 11.57 1.65 -8.68
CA LEU A 51 10.53 2.54 -9.24
C LEU A 51 10.50 3.87 -8.50
N LYS A 52 10.60 3.84 -7.16
CA LYS A 52 10.72 5.06 -6.34
C LYS A 52 11.88 5.94 -6.81
N ALA A 53 13.06 5.34 -7.03
CA ALA A 53 14.24 6.05 -7.49
C ALA A 53 14.08 6.63 -8.91
N LYS A 54 13.53 5.83 -9.84
CA LYS A 54 13.36 6.24 -11.25
C LYS A 54 12.35 7.38 -11.40
N LEU A 55 11.31 7.42 -10.57
CA LEU A 55 10.21 8.39 -10.66
C LEU A 55 10.32 9.54 -9.65
N ASN A 56 11.33 9.52 -8.78
CA ASN A 56 11.56 10.53 -7.73
C ASN A 56 10.31 10.79 -6.86
N LEU A 57 9.67 9.71 -6.40
CA LEU A 57 8.39 9.74 -5.69
C LEU A 57 8.58 10.02 -4.20
N ASN A 58 7.78 10.95 -3.66
CA ASN A 58 7.77 11.30 -2.24
C ASN A 58 7.07 10.20 -1.41
N LEU A 59 5.86 9.78 -1.82
CA LEU A 59 5.15 8.65 -1.21
C LEU A 59 4.72 7.61 -2.26
N PRO A 60 5.47 6.50 -2.39
CA PRO A 60 5.05 5.36 -3.18
C PRO A 60 4.23 4.37 -2.34
N VAL A 61 2.92 4.29 -2.58
CA VAL A 61 2.03 3.34 -1.88
C VAL A 61 1.64 2.21 -2.81
N LEU A 62 1.69 0.98 -2.30
CA LEU A 62 1.08 -0.20 -2.91
C LEU A 62 -0.13 -0.61 -2.06
N ILE A 63 -1.28 -0.82 -2.69
CA ILE A 63 -2.48 -1.41 -2.09
C ILE A 63 -2.79 -2.71 -2.82
N GLU A 64 -2.90 -3.81 -2.08
CA GLU A 64 -3.20 -5.15 -2.61
C GLU A 64 -4.51 -5.64 -2.01
N THR A 65 -5.46 -6.03 -2.86
CA THR A 65 -6.77 -6.54 -2.42
C THR A 65 -6.99 -8.00 -2.83
N PRO A 66 -7.67 -8.85 -2.05
CA PRO A 66 -8.04 -10.18 -2.54
C PRO A 66 -8.90 -10.07 -3.80
N CYS A 67 -8.48 -10.74 -4.88
CA CYS A 67 -9.27 -10.74 -6.12
C CYS A 67 -10.66 -11.35 -5.89
N GLY A 68 -11.69 -10.78 -6.54
CA GLY A 68 -13.04 -11.36 -6.60
C GLY A 68 -13.97 -11.06 -5.42
N ARG A 69 -13.61 -10.16 -4.50
CA ARG A 69 -14.47 -9.81 -3.34
C ARG A 69 -14.82 -8.32 -3.32
N ARG A 70 -16.09 -7.97 -3.59
CA ARG A 70 -16.61 -6.59 -3.59
C ARG A 70 -16.37 -5.84 -2.27
N GLU A 71 -16.46 -6.52 -1.14
CA GLU A 71 -16.27 -5.88 0.17
C GLU A 71 -14.85 -5.32 0.36
N ASN A 72 -13.84 -5.98 -0.24
CA ASN A 72 -12.45 -5.55 -0.11
C ASN A 72 -12.17 -4.31 -0.98
N PHE A 73 -12.92 -4.13 -2.07
CA PHE A 73 -12.87 -2.90 -2.86
C PHE A 73 -13.39 -1.69 -2.07
N LYS A 74 -14.40 -1.86 -1.19
CA LYS A 74 -14.88 -0.75 -0.35
C LYS A 74 -13.78 -0.26 0.60
N VAL A 75 -13.00 -1.19 1.17
CA VAL A 75 -11.85 -0.86 2.02
C VAL A 75 -10.77 -0.14 1.21
N ALA A 76 -10.39 -0.67 0.04
CA ALA A 76 -9.42 -0.02 -0.85
C ALA A 76 -9.87 1.40 -1.24
N LEU A 77 -11.15 1.58 -1.60
CA LEU A 77 -11.72 2.90 -1.89
C LEU A 77 -11.69 3.83 -0.69
N ARG A 78 -11.94 3.33 0.53
CA ARG A 78 -11.83 4.12 1.76
C ARG A 78 -10.39 4.59 1.97
N ILE A 79 -9.40 3.72 1.78
CA ILE A 79 -7.97 4.06 1.89
C ILE A 79 -7.58 5.12 0.85
N LEU A 80 -7.96 4.92 -0.41
CA LEU A 80 -7.72 5.90 -1.47
C LEU A 80 -8.37 7.25 -1.13
N ARG A 81 -9.59 7.24 -0.57
CA ARG A 81 -10.28 8.46 -0.17
C ARG A 81 -9.54 9.20 0.93
N VAL A 82 -8.97 8.49 1.91
CA VAL A 82 -8.11 9.09 2.95
C VAL A 82 -6.92 9.83 2.32
N PHE A 83 -6.20 9.19 1.40
CA PHE A 83 -5.06 9.83 0.73
C PHE A 83 -5.48 11.01 -0.16
N LEU A 84 -6.67 10.98 -0.76
CA LEU A 84 -7.19 12.07 -1.59
C LEU A 84 -7.69 13.28 -0.79
N THR A 85 -8.15 13.07 0.44
CA THR A 85 -8.76 14.15 1.25
C THR A 85 -7.86 14.67 2.35
N ALA A 86 -6.76 13.97 2.67
CA ALA A 86 -5.79 14.44 3.65
C ALA A 86 -5.04 15.68 3.12
N ASN A 87 -4.68 16.58 4.03
CA ASN A 87 -3.90 17.77 3.70
C ASN A 87 -2.40 17.46 3.64
N SER A 88 -1.98 16.30 4.17
CA SER A 88 -0.59 15.86 4.16
C SER A 88 -0.46 14.33 4.22
N ILE A 89 0.70 13.83 3.79
CA ILE A 89 1.05 12.41 3.89
C ILE A 89 1.03 11.91 5.35
N PRO A 90 1.61 12.63 6.33
CA PRO A 90 1.54 12.22 7.73
C PRO A 90 0.10 12.07 8.24
N GLU A 91 -0.76 13.05 7.97
CA GLU A 91 -2.18 13.00 8.36
C GLU A 91 -2.90 11.79 7.77
N ALA A 92 -2.64 11.47 6.49
CA ALA A 92 -3.23 10.31 5.84
C ALA A 92 -2.79 8.99 6.51
N LEU A 93 -1.51 8.88 6.83
CA LEU A 93 -0.93 7.70 7.47
C LEU A 93 -1.43 7.55 8.92
N GLU A 94 -1.52 8.62 9.70
CA GLU A 94 -2.13 8.62 11.04
C GLU A 94 -3.60 8.18 11.00
N THR A 95 -4.36 8.68 10.02
CA THR A 95 -5.78 8.29 9.80
C THR A 95 -5.92 6.80 9.50
N LEU A 96 -4.90 6.19 8.86
CA LEU A 96 -4.83 4.75 8.60
C LEU A 96 -4.28 3.94 9.77
N GLY A 97 -3.94 4.57 10.89
CA GLY A 97 -3.45 3.91 12.11
C GLY A 97 -1.94 3.71 12.17
N PHE A 98 -1.16 4.37 11.30
CA PHE A 98 0.29 4.37 11.40
C PHE A 98 0.75 5.39 12.43
N ASN A 99 1.54 4.97 13.41
CA ASN A 99 2.21 5.89 14.34
C ASN A 99 3.44 6.49 13.68
N ILE A 100 3.41 7.79 13.41
CA ILE A 100 4.52 8.53 12.83
C ILE A 100 5.06 9.42 13.95
N SER A 101 6.18 9.00 14.54
CA SER A 101 6.91 9.75 15.56
C SER A 101 7.76 10.86 14.95
#